data_AF-A0A7Y4SUW0-F1
#
_entry.id   AF-A0A7Y4SUW0-F1
#
_cell.length_a   1.000
_cell.length_b   1.000
_cell.length_c   1.000
_cell.angle_alpha   90.00
_cell.angle_beta   90.00
_cell.angle_gamma   90.00
#
_symmetry.space_group_name_H-M   'P 1'
#
loop_
_entity.id
_entity.type
_entity.pdbx_description
1 polymer ?
#
loop_
_entity_poly.entity_id
_entity_poly.type
_entity_poly.pdbx_seq_one_letter_code
_entity_poly.pdbx_strand_id
1 'polypeptide(L)'
;AGMDGKAPARREELVYLYGAARRGLLYDLERFRALGVRVHTATDDGSEGLRGNVLQLLERLQASGELAREVRLLACGPHPMLVAVERFARAKKLQCWLSLETLMGCGVGICNGCPVATRTDGPLGSWPNAKCCVEGPVFAADSVTLEQRGEQHGSPRHEPAPSMAEPTHEPERGRCGN
;
A
#
# COMPACT_ATOMS: atom_id res chain seq x y z
N ALA A 1 -10.91 -18.61 10.35
CA ALA A 1 -10.19 -17.74 11.31
C ALA A 1 -9.67 -16.52 10.56
N GLY A 2 -9.57 -15.37 11.21
CA GLY A 2 -8.98 -14.16 10.60
C GLY A 2 -7.47 -14.29 10.35
N MET A 3 -6.84 -13.26 9.80
CA MET A 3 -5.39 -13.21 9.56
C MET A 3 -4.54 -13.35 10.84
N ASP A 4 -5.14 -13.11 12.00
CA ASP A 4 -4.55 -13.28 13.34
C ASP A 4 -4.95 -14.60 14.02
N GLY A 5 -5.63 -15.50 13.30
CA GLY A 5 -6.18 -16.73 13.86
C GLY A 5 -7.37 -16.51 14.80
N LYS A 6 -7.81 -15.26 15.03
CA LYS A 6 -8.89 -14.94 15.97
C LYS A 6 -10.26 -15.05 15.30
N ALA A 7 -11.30 -15.05 16.14
CA ALA A 7 -12.68 -14.91 15.69
C ALA A 7 -12.91 -13.56 14.99
N PRO A 8 -13.80 -13.50 14.00
CA PRO A 8 -14.16 -12.23 13.35
C PRO A 8 -14.74 -11.26 14.38
N ALA A 9 -14.42 -9.97 14.22
CA ALA A 9 -15.02 -8.92 15.03
C ALA A 9 -16.52 -8.84 14.75
N ARG A 10 -17.31 -8.54 15.78
CA ARG A 10 -18.73 -8.23 15.61
C ARG A 10 -18.89 -6.87 14.95
N ARG A 11 -20.01 -6.66 14.25
CA ARG A 11 -20.27 -5.44 13.49
C ARG A 11 -20.24 -4.19 14.36
N GLU A 12 -20.69 -4.30 15.61
CA GLU A 12 -20.76 -3.18 16.57
C GLU A 12 -19.36 -2.75 17.05
N GLU A 13 -18.37 -3.64 16.92
CA GLU A 13 -16.97 -3.40 17.25
C GLU A 13 -16.20 -2.77 16.07
N LEU A 14 -16.80 -2.73 14.87
CA LEU A 14 -16.19 -2.15 13.68
C LEU A 14 -16.44 -0.63 13.61
N VAL A 15 -15.34 0.10 13.50
CA VAL A 15 -15.34 1.55 13.24
C VAL A 15 -14.60 1.81 11.94
N TYR A 16 -15.26 2.48 11.00
CA TYR A 16 -14.72 2.79 9.70
C TYR A 16 -14.28 4.26 9.65
N LEU A 17 -12.99 4.49 9.49
CA LEU A 17 -12.42 5.83 9.29
C LEU A 17 -12.19 6.05 7.80
N TYR A 18 -12.90 7.01 7.22
CA TYR A 18 -12.86 7.28 5.78
C TYR A 18 -12.27 8.66 5.49
N GLY A 19 -11.06 8.68 4.94
CA GLY A 19 -10.35 9.89 4.53
C GLY A 19 -10.47 10.17 3.04
N ALA A 20 -10.55 11.45 2.67
CA ALA A 20 -10.42 11.90 1.28
C ALA A 20 -9.89 13.34 1.21
N ALA A 21 -9.46 13.81 0.03
CA ALA A 21 -9.01 15.19 -0.10
C ALA A 21 -10.16 16.22 0.10
N ARG A 22 -11.39 15.84 -0.26
CA ARG A 22 -12.61 16.66 -0.18
C ARG A 22 -13.86 15.78 -0.14
N ARG A 23 -14.99 16.33 0.30
CA ARG A 23 -16.29 15.63 0.44
C ARG A 23 -16.72 14.89 -0.82
N GLY A 24 -16.51 15.50 -2.00
CA GLY A 24 -16.90 14.90 -3.28
C GLY A 24 -16.14 13.61 -3.66
N LEU A 25 -15.11 13.24 -2.90
CA LEU A 25 -14.34 12.00 -3.07
C LEU A 25 -14.66 10.93 -2.00
N LEU A 26 -15.60 11.23 -1.10
CA LEU A 26 -16.15 10.24 -0.17
C LEU A 26 -17.36 9.58 -0.83
N TYR A 27 -17.12 8.43 -1.44
CA TYR A 27 -18.16 7.71 -2.18
C TYR A 27 -18.99 6.82 -1.26
N ASP A 28 -20.28 6.65 -1.58
CA ASP A 28 -21.17 5.68 -0.93
C ASP A 28 -21.29 5.79 0.61
N LEU A 29 -21.03 6.97 1.20
CA LEU A 29 -21.15 7.18 2.66
C LEU A 29 -22.52 6.75 3.20
N GLU A 30 -23.60 7.11 2.51
CA GLU A 30 -24.96 6.75 2.90
C GLU A 30 -25.18 5.24 2.84
N ARG A 31 -24.53 4.54 1.91
CA ARG A 31 -24.63 3.07 1.82
C ARG A 31 -23.92 2.39 2.98
N PHE A 32 -22.73 2.87 3.35
CA PHE A 32 -22.03 2.35 4.54
C PHE A 32 -22.82 2.63 5.84
N ARG A 33 -23.42 3.82 5.96
CA ARG A 33 -24.30 4.17 7.09
C ARG A 33 -25.56 3.32 7.12
N ALA A 34 -26.18 3.05 5.98
CA ALA A 34 -27.36 2.17 5.86
C ALA A 34 -27.03 0.70 6.20
N LEU A 35 -25.80 0.27 5.94
CA LEU A 35 -25.24 -0.99 6.45
C LEU A 35 -24.88 -0.90 7.95
N GLY A 36 -25.34 0.13 8.68
CA GLY A 36 -25.10 0.42 10.09
C GLY A 36 -23.66 0.23 10.53
N VAL A 37 -22.72 0.62 9.66
CA VAL A 37 -21.31 0.76 10.01
C VAL A 37 -21.12 2.09 10.72
N ARG A 38 -20.33 2.12 11.80
CA ARG A 38 -19.96 3.37 12.47
C ARG A 38 -18.90 4.09 11.64
N VAL A 39 -19.33 5.02 10.78
CA VAL A 39 -18.45 5.75 9.86
C VAL A 39 -18.07 7.11 10.44
N HIS A 40 -16.77 7.39 10.51
CA HIS A 40 -16.24 8.72 10.79
C HIS A 40 -15.40 9.18 9.59
N THR A 41 -15.53 10.45 9.22
CA THR A 41 -14.90 11.01 8.02
C THR A 41 -13.85 12.05 8.36
N ALA A 42 -12.83 12.13 7.51
CA ALA A 42 -11.82 13.18 7.53
C ALA A 42 -11.57 13.70 6.11
N THR A 43 -11.46 15.01 5.95
CA THR A 43 -11.14 15.64 4.68
C THR A 43 -10.00 16.64 4.82
N ASP A 44 -9.08 16.67 3.85
CA ASP A 44 -7.93 17.60 3.90
C ASP A 44 -8.39 19.07 3.95
N ASP A 45 -9.48 19.39 3.24
CA ASP A 45 -10.08 20.73 3.19
C ASP A 45 -11.12 21.01 4.30
N GLY A 46 -11.53 19.98 5.06
CA GLY A 46 -12.56 20.11 6.10
C GLY A 46 -14.00 20.18 5.58
N SER A 47 -14.23 19.87 4.31
CA SER A 47 -15.56 19.91 3.69
C SER A 47 -16.53 18.83 4.21
N GLU A 48 -16.04 17.79 4.89
CA GLU A 48 -16.84 16.80 5.61
C GLU A 48 -16.01 16.21 6.77
N GLY A 49 -16.60 16.11 7.95
CA GLY A 49 -15.97 15.49 9.12
C GLY A 49 -14.81 16.30 9.71
N LEU A 50 -13.73 15.62 10.11
CA LEU A 50 -12.53 16.30 10.61
C LEU A 50 -11.76 16.95 9.46
N ARG A 51 -11.33 18.21 9.62
CA ARG A 51 -10.29 18.79 8.75
C ARG A 51 -8.92 18.17 9.07
N GLY A 52 -8.41 17.32 8.18
CA GLY A 52 -7.16 16.57 8.36
C GLY A 52 -7.24 15.16 7.80
N ASN A 53 -6.30 14.30 8.22
CA ASN A 53 -6.21 12.92 7.74
C ASN A 53 -6.81 11.89 8.73
N VAL A 54 -6.89 10.63 8.29
CA VAL A 54 -7.49 9.52 9.05
C VAL A 54 -6.76 9.18 10.35
N LEU A 55 -5.45 9.39 10.44
CA LEU A 55 -4.69 9.15 11.67
C LEU A 55 -5.00 10.23 12.71
N GLN A 56 -5.13 11.49 12.29
CA GLN A 56 -5.58 12.57 13.17
C GLN A 56 -7.02 12.34 13.66
N LEU A 57 -7.89 11.80 12.80
CA LEU A 57 -9.23 11.38 13.18
C LEU A 57 -9.21 10.24 14.20
N LEU A 58 -8.38 9.22 13.98
CA LEU A 58 -8.18 8.12 14.91
C LEU A 58 -7.76 8.64 16.30
N GLU A 59 -6.74 9.50 16.34
CA GLU A 59 -6.24 10.08 17.59
C GLU A 59 -7.30 10.92 18.30
N ARG A 60 -8.09 11.71 17.55
CA ARG A 60 -9.18 12.51 18.11
C ARG A 60 -10.24 11.64 18.79
N LEU A 61 -10.66 10.55 18.14
CA LEU A 61 -11.67 9.62 18.68
C LEU A 61 -11.14 8.87 19.91
N GLN A 62 -9.84 8.56 19.93
CA GLN A 62 -9.18 7.97 21.11
C GLN A 62 -9.04 8.96 22.26
N ALA A 63 -8.85 10.24 21.97
CA ALA A 63 -8.75 11.30 22.98
C ALA A 63 -10.11 11.65 23.60
N SER A 64 -11.20 11.62 22.81
CA SER A 64 -12.56 11.84 23.31
C SER A 64 -13.17 10.65 24.05
N GLY A 65 -12.53 9.48 23.99
CA GLY A 65 -13.03 8.24 24.59
C GLY A 65 -14.09 7.54 23.74
N GLU A 66 -14.37 8.02 22.54
CA GLU A 66 -15.31 7.39 21.60
C GLU A 66 -14.77 6.08 20.99
N LEU A 67 -13.43 5.96 20.96
CA LEU A 67 -12.71 4.77 20.50
C LEU A 67 -11.66 4.34 21.52
N ALA A 68 -11.55 3.01 21.72
CA ALA A 68 -10.53 2.45 22.60
C ALA A 68 -9.11 2.74 22.08
N ARG A 69 -8.14 2.80 22.99
CA ARG A 69 -6.72 2.94 22.62
C ARG A 69 -6.14 1.66 22.04
N GLU A 70 -6.55 0.52 22.56
CA GLU A 70 -6.17 -0.80 22.05
C GLU A 70 -7.15 -1.22 20.97
N VAL A 71 -6.71 -1.10 19.72
CA VAL A 71 -7.49 -1.47 18.53
C VAL A 71 -6.63 -2.29 17.57
N ARG A 72 -7.30 -3.07 16.72
CA ARG A 72 -6.68 -3.69 15.55
C ARG A 72 -6.90 -2.77 14.35
N LEU A 73 -5.83 -2.41 13.66
CA LEU A 73 -5.90 -1.57 12.47
C LEU A 73 -5.96 -2.45 11.22
N LEU A 74 -6.90 -2.15 10.35
CA LEU A 74 -6.99 -2.69 8.99
C LEU A 74 -6.99 -1.49 8.05
N ALA A 75 -5.95 -1.37 7.22
CA ALA A 75 -5.80 -0.20 6.36
C ALA A 75 -5.62 -0.57 4.89
N CYS A 76 -6.32 0.16 4.04
CA CYS A 76 -6.15 0.18 2.59
C CYS A 76 -6.18 1.64 2.13
N GLY A 77 -5.46 1.97 1.07
CA GLY A 77 -5.43 3.33 0.52
C GLY A 77 -4.08 3.68 -0.08
N PRO A 78 -3.84 4.97 -0.37
CA PRO A 78 -2.63 5.42 -1.03
C PRO A 78 -1.37 5.02 -0.27
N HIS A 79 -0.29 4.70 -1.00
CA HIS A 79 0.99 4.27 -0.41
C HIS A 79 1.51 5.20 0.71
N PRO A 80 1.51 6.55 0.57
CA PRO A 80 1.93 7.44 1.66
C PRO A 80 1.09 7.30 2.93
N MET A 81 -0.21 7.03 2.78
CA MET A 81 -1.10 6.78 3.92
C MET A 81 -0.72 5.47 4.60
N LEU A 82 -0.46 4.40 3.84
CA LEU A 82 -0.07 3.10 4.39
C LEU A 82 1.29 3.16 5.11
N VAL A 83 2.26 3.92 4.58
CA VAL A 83 3.54 4.18 5.28
C VAL A 83 3.29 4.89 6.62
N ALA A 84 2.41 5.89 6.65
CA ALA A 84 2.06 6.59 7.88
C ALA A 84 1.37 5.67 8.89
N VAL A 85 0.45 4.80 8.43
CA VAL A 85 -0.25 3.82 9.28
C VAL A 85 0.73 2.76 9.82
N GLU A 86 1.64 2.24 8.99
CA GLU A 86 2.70 1.30 9.41
C GLU A 86 3.54 1.89 10.54
N ARG A 87 4.04 3.11 10.35
CA ARG A 87 4.83 3.85 11.34
C ARG A 87 4.04 4.10 12.62
N PHE A 88 2.80 4.56 12.49
CA PHE A 88 1.91 4.83 13.62
C PHE A 88 1.65 3.58 14.44
N ALA A 89 1.25 2.48 13.78
CA ALA A 89 0.97 1.20 14.41
C ALA A 89 2.19 0.68 15.17
N ARG A 90 3.37 0.73 14.56
CA ARG A 90 4.64 0.31 15.17
C ARG A 90 4.97 1.14 16.40
N ALA A 91 4.89 2.47 16.30
CA ALA A 91 5.18 3.37 17.42
C ALA A 91 4.24 3.14 18.61
N LYS A 92 2.96 2.82 18.34
CA LYS A 92 1.94 2.54 19.35
C LYS A 92 1.84 1.07 19.75
N LYS A 93 2.64 0.17 19.14
CA LYS A 93 2.58 -1.29 19.31
C LYS A 93 1.19 -1.87 19.07
N LEU A 94 0.47 -1.34 18.08
CA LEU A 94 -0.86 -1.82 17.68
C LEU A 94 -0.75 -2.94 16.64
N GLN A 95 -1.64 -3.93 16.73
CA GLN A 95 -1.78 -4.93 15.67
C GLN A 95 -2.35 -4.24 14.42
N CYS A 96 -1.68 -4.42 13.28
CA CYS A 96 -2.01 -3.72 12.05
C CYS A 96 -1.81 -4.60 10.84
N TRP A 97 -2.80 -4.59 9.94
CA TRP A 97 -2.72 -5.20 8.62
C TRP A 97 -2.91 -4.15 7.54
N LEU A 98 -2.07 -4.25 6.51
CA LEU A 98 -1.99 -3.32 5.41
C LEU A 98 -2.32 -4.07 4.12
N SER A 99 -3.38 -3.65 3.42
CA SER A 99 -3.68 -4.12 2.08
C SER A 99 -2.83 -3.34 1.09
N LEU A 100 -1.80 -3.98 0.55
CA LEU A 100 -0.84 -3.35 -0.34
C LEU A 100 -1.25 -3.52 -1.80
N GLU A 101 -1.01 -2.49 -2.58
CA GLU A 101 -1.07 -2.54 -4.04
C GLU A 101 0.35 -2.48 -4.59
N THR A 102 0.67 -3.37 -5.53
CA THR A 102 1.93 -3.38 -6.27
C THR A 102 1.64 -3.64 -7.74
N LEU A 103 2.58 -3.27 -8.61
CA LEU A 103 2.49 -3.68 -10.01
C LEU A 103 2.50 -5.21 -10.07
N MET A 104 1.47 -5.78 -10.68
CA MET A 104 1.33 -7.22 -10.86
C MET A 104 1.31 -7.53 -12.35
N GLY A 105 2.28 -8.33 -12.80
CA GLY A 105 2.28 -8.87 -14.16
C GLY A 105 1.37 -10.10 -14.25
N CYS A 106 1.78 -11.20 -13.61
CA CYS A 106 1.07 -12.48 -13.71
C CYS A 106 -0.03 -12.70 -12.66
N GLY A 107 0.06 -12.09 -11.48
CA GLY A 107 -0.89 -12.32 -10.37
C GLY A 107 -0.87 -13.74 -9.76
N VAL A 108 0.00 -14.63 -10.21
CA VAL A 108 0.04 -16.05 -9.79
C VAL A 108 1.42 -16.51 -9.30
N GLY A 109 2.33 -15.58 -9.03
CA GLY A 109 3.62 -15.86 -8.39
C GLY A 109 4.76 -16.31 -9.30
N ILE A 110 4.56 -16.40 -10.62
CA ILE A 110 5.57 -16.90 -11.57
C ILE A 110 6.54 -15.80 -12.01
N CYS A 111 6.05 -14.56 -12.24
CA CYS A 111 6.87 -13.50 -12.82
C CYS A 111 7.75 -12.75 -11.82
N ASN A 112 7.53 -12.91 -10.50
CA ASN A 112 8.19 -12.17 -9.42
C ASN A 112 8.08 -10.63 -9.51
N GLY A 113 7.20 -10.10 -10.36
CA GLY A 113 7.08 -8.66 -10.63
C GLY A 113 6.35 -7.84 -9.56
N CYS A 114 5.86 -8.47 -8.49
CA CYS A 114 5.11 -7.83 -7.40
C CYS A 114 5.84 -7.87 -6.04
N PRO A 115 7.15 -7.54 -5.98
CA PRO A 115 7.94 -7.68 -4.76
C PRO A 115 7.44 -6.72 -3.68
N VAL A 116 7.49 -7.14 -2.42
CA VAL A 116 7.21 -6.37 -1.20
C VAL A 116 8.36 -6.59 -0.24
N ALA A 117 9.06 -5.52 0.14
CA ALA A 117 10.19 -5.62 1.05
C ALA A 117 9.75 -6.17 2.40
N THR A 118 10.39 -7.25 2.84
CA THR A 118 10.12 -7.86 4.14
C THR A 118 10.98 -7.21 5.22
N ARG A 119 10.60 -7.43 6.46
CA ARG A 119 11.44 -7.09 7.60
C ARG A 119 12.28 -8.28 8.00
N THR A 120 13.58 -8.07 8.18
CA THR A 120 14.53 -9.12 8.61
C THR A 120 14.21 -9.68 10.00
N ASP A 121 13.62 -8.86 10.88
CA ASP A 121 13.16 -9.24 12.21
C ASP A 121 11.71 -9.74 12.25
N GLY A 122 11.03 -9.76 11.09
CA GLY A 122 9.62 -10.11 10.97
C GLY A 122 9.38 -11.58 10.56
N PRO A 123 8.12 -12.05 10.60
CA PRO A 123 7.72 -13.41 10.20
C PRO A 123 8.13 -13.82 8.78
N LEU A 124 8.30 -12.85 7.87
CA LEU A 124 8.72 -13.08 6.48
C LEU A 124 10.21 -12.77 6.24
N GLY A 125 11.00 -12.57 7.32
CA GLY A 125 12.39 -12.11 7.25
C GLY A 125 13.39 -13.09 6.64
N SER A 126 12.99 -14.33 6.34
CA SER A 126 13.83 -15.32 5.66
C SER A 126 14.20 -14.93 4.22
N TRP A 127 13.39 -14.07 3.59
CA TRP A 127 13.61 -13.61 2.21
C TRP A 127 13.46 -12.10 2.17
N PRO A 128 14.30 -11.34 1.45
CA PRO A 128 14.25 -9.87 1.44
C PRO A 128 12.97 -9.31 0.79
N ASN A 129 12.28 -10.11 -0.03
CA ASN A 129 11.05 -9.73 -0.69
C ASN A 129 10.03 -10.87 -0.64
N ALA A 130 8.81 -10.53 -0.24
CA ALA A 130 7.61 -11.35 -0.46
C ALA A 130 6.96 -10.95 -1.79
N LYS A 131 6.13 -11.82 -2.37
CA LYS A 131 5.33 -11.54 -3.57
C LYS A 131 3.93 -11.14 -3.10
N CYS A 132 3.52 -9.93 -3.45
CA CYS A 132 2.19 -9.41 -3.09
C CYS A 132 1.05 -10.34 -3.56
N CYS A 133 1.20 -10.98 -4.73
CA CYS A 133 0.18 -11.87 -5.27
C CYS A 133 0.12 -13.28 -4.64
N VAL A 134 1.12 -13.69 -3.84
CA VAL A 134 1.16 -15.03 -3.23
C VAL A 134 1.09 -14.94 -1.70
N GLU A 135 1.99 -14.15 -1.10
CA GLU A 135 2.02 -13.96 0.35
C GLU A 135 1.10 -12.82 0.81
N GLY A 136 0.60 -11.99 -0.11
CA GLY A 136 -0.32 -10.88 0.16
C GLY A 136 -1.73 -11.13 -0.39
N PRO A 137 -2.47 -10.06 -0.78
CA PRO A 137 -2.06 -8.64 -0.81
C PRO A 137 -2.09 -7.97 0.57
N VAL A 138 -2.61 -8.65 1.59
CA VAL A 138 -2.71 -8.12 2.95
C VAL A 138 -1.57 -8.65 3.81
N PHE A 139 -0.76 -7.74 4.34
CA PHE A 139 0.40 -8.05 5.15
C PHE A 139 0.24 -7.52 6.57
N ALA A 140 0.75 -8.25 7.56
CA ALA A 140 0.94 -7.70 8.89
C ALA A 140 2.05 -6.63 8.85
N ALA A 141 1.84 -5.50 9.54
CA ALA A 141 2.77 -4.37 9.51
C ALA A 141 4.16 -4.69 10.10
N ASP A 142 4.28 -5.75 10.90
CA ASP A 142 5.55 -6.25 11.46
C ASP A 142 6.31 -7.18 10.50
N SER A 143 5.71 -7.57 9.37
CA SER A 143 6.28 -8.50 8.41
C SER A 143 6.94 -7.81 7.22
N VAL A 144 6.54 -6.56 6.95
CA VAL A 144 6.94 -5.79 5.76
C VAL A 144 7.37 -4.37 6.13
N THR A 145 8.12 -3.71 5.25
CA THR A 145 8.51 -2.30 5.38
C THR A 145 8.14 -1.52 4.13
N LEU A 146 7.50 -0.35 4.30
CA LEU A 146 6.99 0.45 3.17
C LEU A 146 7.86 1.66 2.83
N GLU A 147 8.91 1.93 3.61
CA GLU A 147 9.75 3.13 3.51
C GLU A 147 10.61 3.19 2.23
N GLN A 148 10.74 2.09 1.48
CA GLN A 148 11.69 1.99 0.36
C GLN A 148 11.11 2.22 -1.05
N ARG A 149 9.87 2.68 -1.20
CA ARG A 149 9.22 2.89 -2.51
C ARG A 149 9.20 4.34 -3.01
N GLY A 150 10.27 5.11 -2.75
CA GLY A 150 10.39 6.47 -3.29
C GLY A 150 10.47 6.55 -4.82
N GLU A 151 10.81 5.46 -5.52
CA GLU A 151 11.26 5.55 -6.92
C GLU A 151 10.53 4.64 -7.93
N GLN A 152 9.56 3.82 -7.52
CA GLN A 152 8.95 2.83 -8.43
C GLN A 152 7.65 3.27 -9.14
N HIS A 153 7.24 4.53 -8.99
CA HIS A 153 6.12 5.09 -9.77
C HIS A 153 6.58 5.93 -10.99
N GLY A 154 7.86 5.82 -11.35
CA GLY A 154 8.33 6.12 -12.69
C GLY A 154 9.11 4.91 -13.15
N SER A 155 8.71 4.27 -14.26
CA SER A 155 9.72 3.69 -15.14
C SER A 155 10.84 4.73 -15.26
N PRO A 156 12.14 4.37 -15.21
CA PRO A 156 13.14 5.23 -15.84
C PRO A 156 12.53 5.60 -17.18
N ARG A 157 12.35 6.89 -17.48
CA ARG A 157 12.03 7.29 -18.84
C ARG A 157 13.09 6.60 -19.67
N HIS A 158 12.68 5.61 -20.46
CA HIS A 158 13.59 4.95 -21.36
C HIS A 158 14.07 6.08 -22.26
N GLU A 159 15.26 6.62 -21.98
CA GLU A 159 15.95 7.41 -22.97
C GLU A 159 16.02 6.50 -24.19
N PRO A 160 15.48 6.93 -25.34
CA PRO A 160 15.59 6.12 -26.54
C PRO A 160 17.07 5.82 -26.72
N ALA A 161 17.39 4.53 -26.91
CA ALA A 161 18.74 4.11 -27.20
C ALA A 161 19.31 5.04 -28.28
N PRO A 162 20.55 5.56 -28.13
CA PRO A 162 21.14 6.38 -29.17
C PRO A 162 21.05 5.59 -30.49
N SER A 163 20.48 6.21 -31.52
CA SER A 163 20.29 5.56 -32.82
C SER A 163 21.63 4.96 -33.24
N MET A 164 21.68 3.65 -33.40
CA MET A 164 22.83 2.97 -33.95
C MET A 164 23.12 3.62 -35.30
N ALA A 165 24.21 4.38 -35.39
CA ALA A 165 24.70 4.88 -36.66
C ALA A 165 24.95 3.65 -37.54
N GLU A 166 24.39 3.68 -38.75
CA GLU A 166 24.55 2.62 -39.74
C GLU A 166 26.05 2.35 -39.96
N PRO A 167 26.50 1.08 -39.92
CA PRO A 167 27.88 0.77 -40.25
C PRO A 167 28.13 1.11 -41.72
N THR A 168 28.98 2.10 -41.96
CA THR A 168 29.51 2.39 -43.29
C THR A 168 30.31 1.18 -43.76
N HIS A 169 29.73 0.42 -44.68
CA HIS A 169 30.39 -0.70 -45.32
C HIS A 169 31.47 -0.15 -46.27
N GLU A 170 32.73 -0.20 -45.85
CA GLU A 170 33.86 -0.08 -46.76
C GLU A 170 33.97 -1.38 -47.57
N PRO A 171 34.02 -1.34 -48.91
CA PRO A 171 34.22 -2.55 -49.70
C PRO A 171 35.70 -2.92 -49.69
N GLU A 172 36.06 -4.00 -48.98
CA GLU A 172 37.35 -4.65 -49.15
C GLU A 172 37.49 -5.13 -50.59
N ARG A 173 38.44 -4.54 -51.34
CA ARG A 173 38.82 -5.01 -52.67
C ARG A 173 39.59 -6.33 -52.55
N GLY A 174 38.84 -7.42 -52.41
CA GLY A 174 39.31 -8.78 -52.59
C GLY A 174 39.70 -9.03 -54.04
N ARG A 175 41.00 -9.19 -54.27
CA ARG A 175 41.63 -9.50 -55.55
C ARG A 175 41.26 -10.94 -55.94
N CYS A 176 40.49 -11.12 -57.02
CA CYS A 176 40.19 -12.42 -57.60
C CYS A 176 41.46 -12.99 -58.27
N GLY A 177 41.77 -14.26 -58.00
CA GLY A 177 42.96 -14.94 -58.48
C GLY A 177 42.92 -15.31 -59.97
N ASN A 178 44.13 -15.55 -60.50
CA ASN A 178 44.44 -16.53 -61.54
C ASN A 178 45.72 -17.24 -61.11
#